data_AF-A0A7Y6XC98-F1
#
_entry.id   AF-A0A7Y6XC98-F1
#
_cell.length_a   1.000
_cell.length_b   1.000
_cell.length_c   1.000
_cell.angle_alpha   90.00
_cell.angle_beta   90.00
_cell.angle_gamma   90.00
#
_symmetry.space_group_name_H-M   'P 1'
#
loop_
_entity.id
_entity.type
_entity.pdbx_description
1 polymer ?
#
loop_
_entity_poly.entity_id
_entity_poly.type
_entity_poly.pdbx_seq_one_letter_code
_entity_poly.pdbx_strand_id
1 'polypeptide(L)'
;MSNGSPPARRRPPSGTPSGGTGARPAARRTSPVSAAPASASPRLICVAGPKSGEEFSLEDGEYVIGRAADNPICIPDTSVSRKHVMVRKAGAAWMVSDLGSGNGTLVNGEAIGEETPLANGDVITLGDTELRFEDVVNSTMMVATPSRGRTASASSASTSRGSSPARPPPRVEGGRVRSARSSAMAPPDPEVQRKKMRLKLLAGGVVVVLFAGLGIARMRVVKEQEALLARKGQAESVRKELSTIFQDAKNLVREGKWVEAKAKLEELSASAPDYPGVKDYLQHAEREIPVQGRLTDARAALAKNELGKASASLAKAGESQFLYEQVNAAKRELSELADKRTREARTAMDTGQIDSAKAITDDVIKAFPEHRDAKLINEQAVQAITIRDTPRVIPTGPAPKPWEPAVERFRDGDMSGAVAILNACMSKNPQCKKLLAQMSEFSTLYKRLEDLDAKGLQKLLALDKDITDGRTSKMARNAGTRAATIFYKSASSAKAAGQWARAMEFARRTLQADPSHAGAANIISELKTKGRELYLLAYSLKDGSPEDALPKFKDVVAMTLPDDEYHDKAKSWVEKLSR
;
A
#
# COMPACT_ATOMS: atom_id res chain seq x y z
N MET A 1 63.31 -19.14 -50.14
CA MET A 1 62.21 -19.47 -51.07
C MET A 1 60.88 -19.40 -50.32
N SER A 2 59.78 -19.07 -51.02
CA SER A 2 58.35 -19.13 -50.58
C SER A 2 57.79 -18.14 -49.53
N ASN A 3 57.27 -17.01 -50.02
CA ASN A 3 55.85 -16.56 -50.05
C ASN A 3 54.85 -16.88 -48.90
N GLY A 4 54.00 -15.90 -48.55
CA GLY A 4 52.53 -16.14 -48.47
C GLY A 4 51.65 -15.44 -47.39
N SER A 5 51.35 -14.15 -47.56
CA SER A 5 50.20 -13.30 -47.11
C SER A 5 49.20 -13.64 -45.95
N PRO A 6 48.66 -12.62 -45.22
CA PRO A 6 47.75 -12.78 -44.05
C PRO A 6 46.25 -12.35 -44.34
N PRO A 7 45.38 -11.89 -43.39
CA PRO A 7 44.07 -12.51 -43.16
C PRO A 7 42.83 -11.68 -43.60
N ALA A 8 41.65 -12.30 -43.65
CA ALA A 8 40.40 -11.70 -44.15
C ALA A 8 39.53 -11.00 -43.08
N ARG A 9 39.08 -9.78 -43.39
CA ARG A 9 37.99 -9.05 -42.70
C ARG A 9 36.61 -9.40 -43.27
N ARG A 10 35.54 -9.21 -42.48
CA ARG A 10 34.16 -9.03 -43.00
C ARG A 10 33.58 -7.67 -42.56
N ARG A 11 32.73 -7.10 -43.42
CA ARG A 11 31.99 -5.82 -43.27
C ARG A 11 30.48 -6.10 -43.55
N PRO A 12 29.53 -5.21 -43.18
CA PRO A 12 28.08 -5.48 -43.23
C PRO A 12 27.40 -4.99 -44.53
N PRO A 13 26.12 -5.35 -44.78
CA PRO A 13 25.32 -4.89 -45.93
C PRO A 13 24.20 -3.86 -45.60
N SER A 14 23.58 -3.35 -46.67
CA SER A 14 22.41 -2.43 -46.73
C SER A 14 21.44 -2.86 -47.85
N GLY A 15 20.17 -2.44 -47.93
CA GLY A 15 19.36 -1.58 -47.05
C GLY A 15 18.37 -0.70 -47.83
N THR A 16 17.20 -0.39 -47.24
CA THR A 16 16.10 0.48 -47.76
C THR A 16 15.35 0.03 -49.05
N PRO A 17 14.13 0.53 -49.39
CA PRO A 17 13.15 1.35 -48.62
C PRO A 17 11.63 0.94 -48.74
N SER A 18 10.74 1.80 -48.19
CA SER A 18 9.25 1.92 -48.38
C SER A 18 8.34 1.20 -47.36
N GLY A 19 7.28 1.80 -46.77
CA GLY A 19 6.77 3.19 -46.82
C GLY A 19 5.47 3.39 -45.98
N GLY A 20 5.07 4.63 -45.67
CA GLY A 20 3.75 5.01 -45.08
C GLY A 20 3.63 5.02 -43.54
N THR A 21 3.93 6.12 -42.81
CA THR A 21 3.06 7.29 -42.45
C THR A 21 1.89 7.01 -41.49
N GLY A 22 1.90 7.62 -40.29
CA GLY A 22 0.74 7.55 -39.37
C GLY A 22 0.86 8.12 -37.94
N ALA A 23 1.66 9.17 -37.67
CA ALA A 23 1.72 9.79 -36.33
C ALA A 23 1.54 11.32 -36.39
N ARG A 24 0.55 11.85 -35.67
CA ARG A 24 0.29 13.30 -35.52
C ARG A 24 1.06 13.87 -34.30
N PRO A 25 1.54 15.13 -34.35
CA PRO A 25 2.50 15.65 -33.38
C PRO A 25 1.85 16.33 -32.16
N ALA A 26 2.65 16.47 -31.10
CA ALA A 26 2.38 17.38 -29.99
C ALA A 26 2.63 18.84 -30.39
N ALA A 27 1.78 19.77 -29.93
CA ALA A 27 1.93 21.21 -30.13
C ALA A 27 2.30 21.92 -28.82
N ARG A 28 3.12 22.99 -28.91
CA ARG A 28 3.59 23.77 -27.75
C ARG A 28 3.41 25.27 -27.99
N ARG A 29 2.73 25.94 -27.03
CA ARG A 29 2.58 27.41 -26.85
C ARG A 29 1.78 28.12 -27.96
N THR A 30 0.86 29.04 -27.66
CA THR A 30 1.07 30.29 -26.90
C THR A 30 -0.19 30.77 -26.14
N SER A 31 0.01 31.64 -25.15
CA SER A 31 -0.94 32.71 -24.76
C SER A 31 -0.40 34.02 -25.37
N PRO A 32 -1.20 35.05 -25.69
CA PRO A 32 -1.58 36.03 -24.64
C PRO A 32 -2.87 36.90 -24.88
N VAL A 33 -3.11 37.85 -23.97
CA VAL A 33 -3.89 39.12 -24.08
C VAL A 33 -5.43 39.13 -23.84
N SER A 34 -5.75 39.67 -22.66
CA SER A 34 -6.73 40.75 -22.33
C SER A 34 -8.22 40.67 -22.69
N ALA A 35 -9.03 41.07 -21.71
CA ALA A 35 -10.48 41.19 -21.76
C ALA A 35 -11.00 42.45 -22.48
N ALA A 36 -12.25 42.37 -22.93
CA ALA A 36 -13.16 43.48 -23.20
C ALA A 36 -14.33 43.44 -22.18
N PRO A 37 -15.00 44.57 -21.87
CA PRO A 37 -15.95 44.63 -20.74
C PRO A 37 -17.23 43.82 -21.00
N ALA A 38 -17.69 43.12 -19.98
CA ALA A 38 -18.81 42.19 -20.05
C ALA A 38 -20.18 42.90 -20.06
N SER A 39 -21.12 42.36 -20.84
CA SER A 39 -22.52 42.30 -20.42
C SER A 39 -22.58 41.41 -19.17
N ALA A 40 -22.71 42.02 -17.99
CA ALA A 40 -22.49 41.34 -16.72
C ALA A 40 -23.65 40.39 -16.36
N SER A 41 -23.55 39.13 -16.75
CA SER A 41 -24.47 38.07 -16.29
C SER A 41 -24.43 37.92 -14.76
N PRO A 42 -25.53 37.51 -14.11
CA PRO A 42 -25.50 37.13 -12.69
C PRO A 42 -24.47 36.01 -12.45
N ARG A 43 -23.89 35.97 -11.26
CA ARG A 43 -22.87 34.98 -10.89
C ARG A 43 -22.87 34.64 -9.40
N LEU A 44 -22.34 33.47 -9.08
CA LEU A 44 -21.94 33.09 -7.71
C LEU A 44 -20.42 33.09 -7.63
N ILE A 45 -19.85 33.88 -6.72
CA ILE A 45 -18.41 33.89 -6.42
C ILE A 45 -18.19 33.09 -5.15
N CYS A 46 -17.35 32.06 -5.20
CA CYS A 46 -16.96 31.34 -4.00
C CYS A 46 -15.99 32.20 -3.17
N VAL A 47 -16.43 32.67 -2.00
CA VAL A 47 -15.65 33.57 -1.12
C VAL A 47 -14.93 32.84 0.00
N ALA A 48 -15.37 31.63 0.34
CA ALA A 48 -14.66 30.69 1.20
C ALA A 48 -15.02 29.24 0.82
N GLY A 49 -14.10 28.29 1.01
CA GLY A 49 -14.29 26.87 0.67
C GLY A 49 -13.24 26.36 -0.35
N PRO A 50 -13.31 25.09 -0.78
CA PRO A 50 -12.29 24.47 -1.64
C PRO A 50 -12.22 25.05 -3.06
N LYS A 51 -13.18 25.88 -3.45
CA LYS A 51 -13.25 26.59 -4.73
C LYS A 51 -13.15 28.12 -4.58
N SER A 52 -12.61 28.60 -3.46
CA SER A 52 -12.48 30.03 -3.16
C SER A 52 -11.78 30.78 -4.28
N GLY A 53 -12.39 31.87 -4.77
CA GLY A 53 -11.94 32.66 -5.91
C GLY A 53 -12.48 32.20 -7.27
N GLU A 54 -13.20 31.08 -7.35
CA GLU A 54 -13.90 30.66 -8.58
C GLU A 54 -15.25 31.38 -8.73
N GLU A 55 -15.56 31.82 -9.95
CA GLU A 55 -16.83 32.46 -10.33
C GLU A 55 -17.66 31.49 -11.19
N PHE A 56 -18.93 31.30 -10.82
CA PHE A 56 -19.91 30.52 -11.58
C PHE A 56 -20.93 31.47 -12.20
N SER A 57 -20.85 31.68 -13.51
CA SER A 57 -21.87 32.42 -14.26
C SER A 57 -23.21 31.69 -14.22
N LEU A 58 -24.28 32.44 -13.97
CA LEU A 58 -25.65 31.95 -13.94
C LEU A 58 -26.42 32.48 -15.16
N GLU A 59 -26.91 31.55 -15.98
CA GLU A 59 -27.81 31.78 -17.11
C GLU A 59 -29.26 31.48 -16.69
N ASP A 60 -30.24 31.72 -17.56
CA ASP A 60 -31.66 31.51 -17.22
C ASP A 60 -31.99 30.01 -17.05
N GLY A 61 -31.99 29.54 -15.80
CA GLY A 61 -32.21 28.14 -15.47
C GLY A 61 -32.21 27.82 -13.97
N GLU A 62 -31.93 26.55 -13.65
CA GLU A 62 -31.88 25.97 -12.31
C GLU A 62 -30.50 25.34 -12.07
N TYR A 63 -29.86 25.71 -10.97
CA TYR A 63 -28.52 25.28 -10.58
C TYR A 63 -28.57 24.57 -9.24
N VAL A 64 -28.45 23.24 -9.28
CA VAL A 64 -28.18 22.45 -8.07
C VAL A 64 -26.70 22.59 -7.71
N ILE A 65 -26.46 22.89 -6.43
CA ILE A 65 -25.13 23.10 -5.85
C ILE A 65 -24.91 22.07 -4.74
N GLY A 66 -23.75 21.43 -4.74
CA GLY A 66 -23.41 20.42 -3.74
C GLY A 66 -22.12 19.67 -4.04
N ARG A 67 -21.74 18.73 -3.17
CA ARG A 67 -20.49 17.96 -3.30
C ARG A 67 -20.49 16.90 -4.40
N ALA A 68 -21.65 16.46 -4.87
CA ALA A 68 -21.70 15.43 -5.90
C ALA A 68 -21.22 15.99 -7.26
N ALA A 69 -20.41 15.22 -7.98
CA ALA A 69 -19.78 15.65 -9.23
C ALA A 69 -20.74 15.73 -10.42
N ASP A 70 -21.99 15.25 -10.27
CA ASP A 70 -23.10 15.38 -11.21
C ASP A 70 -23.86 16.71 -11.09
N ASN A 71 -23.53 17.55 -10.10
CA ASN A 71 -24.16 18.86 -9.95
C ASN A 71 -23.62 19.88 -10.97
N PRO A 72 -24.46 20.76 -11.53
CA PRO A 72 -24.04 21.91 -12.33
C PRO A 72 -22.94 22.76 -11.67
N ILE A 73 -23.03 22.97 -10.34
CA ILE A 73 -21.98 23.59 -9.55
C ILE A 73 -21.52 22.59 -8.47
N CYS A 74 -20.48 21.83 -8.80
CA CYS A 74 -19.82 20.93 -7.88
C CYS A 74 -18.91 21.70 -6.90
N ILE A 75 -19.19 21.61 -5.60
CA ILE A 75 -18.38 22.14 -4.50
C ILE A 75 -17.81 20.96 -3.70
N PRO A 76 -16.53 20.56 -3.89
CA PRO A 76 -15.97 19.33 -3.31
C PRO A 76 -15.62 19.46 -1.81
N ASP A 77 -16.53 20.03 -1.02
CA ASP A 77 -16.42 20.27 0.42
C ASP A 77 -17.16 19.17 1.19
N THR A 78 -16.49 18.51 2.13
CA THR A 78 -17.04 17.41 2.93
C THR A 78 -18.19 17.84 3.83
N SER A 79 -18.25 19.11 4.24
CA SER A 79 -19.35 19.73 4.99
C SER A 79 -20.58 20.04 4.10
N VAL A 80 -20.41 20.04 2.77
CA VAL A 80 -21.49 20.24 1.81
C VAL A 80 -22.16 18.90 1.47
N SER A 81 -23.48 18.94 1.36
CA SER A 81 -24.31 17.76 1.07
C SER A 81 -24.21 17.41 -0.41
N ARG A 82 -24.50 16.15 -0.78
CA ARG A 82 -24.36 15.67 -2.16
C ARG A 82 -25.13 16.55 -3.14
N LYS A 83 -26.39 16.88 -2.81
CA LYS A 83 -27.17 18.00 -3.33
C LYS A 83 -27.54 18.80 -2.09
N HIS A 84 -27.18 20.09 -2.01
CA HIS A 84 -27.30 20.87 -0.77
C HIS A 84 -28.30 22.01 -0.96
N VAL A 85 -28.13 22.81 -2.01
CA VAL A 85 -29.00 23.96 -2.30
C VAL A 85 -29.31 24.03 -3.78
N MET A 86 -30.45 24.62 -4.13
CA MET A 86 -30.86 24.93 -5.49
C MET A 86 -31.01 26.44 -5.64
N VAL A 87 -30.31 27.02 -6.62
CA VAL A 87 -30.44 28.43 -7.02
C VAL A 87 -31.11 28.47 -8.39
N ARG A 88 -32.24 29.19 -8.51
CA ARG A 88 -33.01 29.26 -9.75
C ARG A 88 -33.55 30.66 -10.01
N LYS A 89 -33.79 30.99 -11.28
CA LYS A 89 -34.43 32.24 -11.66
C LYS A 89 -35.96 32.10 -11.60
N ALA A 90 -36.63 32.99 -10.85
CA ALA A 90 -38.08 33.06 -10.74
C ALA A 90 -38.57 34.43 -11.26
N GLY A 91 -38.85 34.48 -12.57
CA GLY A 91 -39.20 35.73 -13.25
C GLY A 91 -38.00 36.69 -13.30
N ALA A 92 -38.09 37.82 -12.59
CA ALA A 92 -37.02 38.82 -12.52
C ALA A 92 -36.06 38.62 -11.32
N ALA A 93 -36.40 37.76 -10.37
CA ALA A 93 -35.61 37.53 -9.16
C ALA A 93 -34.87 36.18 -9.19
N TRP A 94 -33.78 36.09 -8.45
CA TRP A 94 -33.10 34.84 -8.15
C TRP A 94 -33.59 34.32 -6.80
N MET A 95 -33.82 33.01 -6.71
CA MET A 95 -34.31 32.34 -5.51
C MET A 95 -33.32 31.25 -5.10
N VAL A 96 -33.19 31.03 -3.79
CA VAL A 96 -32.39 29.98 -3.17
C VAL A 96 -33.28 29.10 -2.31
N SER A 97 -33.10 27.78 -2.39
CA SER A 97 -33.86 26.78 -1.62
C SER A 97 -32.96 25.63 -1.16
N ASP A 98 -33.05 25.28 0.11
CA ASP A 98 -32.32 24.14 0.68
C ASP A 98 -32.96 22.82 0.22
N LEU A 99 -32.14 21.84 -0.16
CA LEU A 99 -32.59 20.54 -0.69
C LEU A 99 -32.61 19.42 0.38
N GLY A 100 -32.83 19.78 1.65
CA GLY A 100 -32.75 18.85 2.77
C GLY A 100 -31.28 18.56 3.15
N SER A 101 -30.47 19.61 3.23
CA SER A 101 -29.04 19.51 3.52
C SER A 101 -28.78 19.14 4.98
N GLY A 102 -27.68 18.43 5.24
CA GLY A 102 -27.35 17.95 6.59
C GLY A 102 -26.94 19.05 7.58
N ASN A 103 -26.45 20.19 7.09
CA ASN A 103 -25.98 21.32 7.91
C ASN A 103 -26.89 22.56 7.82
N GLY A 104 -27.91 22.53 6.96
CA GLY A 104 -28.72 23.69 6.59
C GLY A 104 -27.98 24.68 5.68
N THR A 105 -28.77 25.42 4.90
CA THR A 105 -28.32 26.60 4.15
C THR A 105 -28.56 27.86 4.99
N LEU A 106 -27.58 28.76 5.05
CA LEU A 106 -27.76 30.10 5.62
C LEU A 106 -27.62 31.17 4.52
N VAL A 107 -28.41 32.24 4.60
CA VAL A 107 -28.26 33.44 3.77
C VAL A 107 -27.95 34.60 4.71
N ASN A 108 -26.81 35.26 4.50
CA ASN A 108 -26.30 36.35 5.37
C ASN A 108 -26.22 35.97 6.87
N GLY A 109 -26.04 34.68 7.17
CA GLY A 109 -25.97 34.14 8.54
C GLY A 109 -27.32 33.80 9.19
N GLU A 110 -28.44 33.93 8.47
CA GLU A 110 -29.75 33.44 8.90
C GLU A 110 -30.12 32.15 8.16
N ALA A 111 -30.56 31.11 8.88
CA ALA A 111 -30.92 29.84 8.28
C ALA A 111 -32.25 29.95 7.51
N ILE A 112 -32.28 29.48 6.26
CA ILE A 112 -33.50 29.45 5.45
C ILE A 112 -34.26 28.15 5.64
N GLY A 113 -35.58 28.24 5.87
CA GLY A 113 -36.48 27.08 5.96
C GLY A 113 -37.43 26.92 4.77
N GLU A 114 -37.53 27.96 3.93
CA GLU A 114 -38.40 28.06 2.76
C GLU A 114 -37.60 28.73 1.63
N GLU A 115 -38.11 28.67 0.40
CA GLU A 115 -37.48 29.32 -0.75
C GLU A 115 -37.39 30.85 -0.55
N THR A 116 -36.18 31.39 -0.62
CA THR A 116 -35.83 32.77 -0.22
C THR A 116 -35.25 33.54 -1.41
N PRO A 117 -35.61 34.82 -1.65
CA PRO A 117 -35.02 35.61 -2.72
C PRO A 117 -33.58 36.03 -2.40
N LEU A 118 -32.71 36.05 -3.42
CA LEU A 118 -31.34 36.54 -3.35
C LEU A 118 -31.23 37.98 -3.89
N ALA A 119 -30.58 38.86 -3.13
CA ALA A 119 -30.19 40.20 -3.52
C ALA A 119 -28.69 40.27 -3.89
N ASN A 120 -28.34 41.21 -4.78
CA ASN A 120 -26.94 41.43 -5.16
C ASN A 120 -26.06 41.77 -3.93
N GLY A 121 -25.07 40.93 -3.68
CA GLY A 121 -24.15 41.00 -2.53
C GLY A 121 -24.41 39.96 -1.44
N ASP A 122 -25.53 39.23 -1.47
CA ASP A 122 -25.88 38.23 -0.46
C ASP A 122 -24.89 37.06 -0.42
N VAL A 123 -24.60 36.56 0.78
CA VAL A 123 -23.71 35.43 1.01
C VAL A 123 -24.50 34.20 1.44
N ILE A 124 -24.41 33.14 0.64
CA ILE A 124 -25.01 31.83 0.88
C ILE A 124 -23.95 30.93 1.53
N THR A 125 -24.18 30.49 2.77
CA THR A 125 -23.30 29.58 3.50
C THR A 125 -23.81 28.15 3.40
N LEU A 126 -22.94 27.24 2.96
CA LEU A 126 -23.17 25.82 2.76
C LEU A 126 -22.11 25.06 3.57
N GLY A 127 -22.39 24.74 4.83
CA GLY A 127 -21.38 24.17 5.75
C GLY A 127 -20.17 25.12 5.95
N ASP A 128 -19.01 24.74 5.43
CA ASP A 128 -17.76 25.51 5.45
C ASP A 128 -17.47 26.30 4.16
N THR A 129 -18.34 26.20 3.15
CA THR A 129 -18.28 27.00 1.92
C THR A 129 -19.20 28.22 2.00
N GLU A 130 -18.75 29.36 1.48
CA GLU A 130 -19.54 30.58 1.32
C GLU A 130 -19.53 31.03 -0.14
N LEU A 131 -20.71 31.28 -0.71
CA LEU A 131 -20.92 31.76 -2.08
C LEU A 131 -21.59 33.14 -2.05
N ARG A 132 -20.93 34.18 -2.57
CA ARG A 132 -21.54 35.51 -2.74
C ARG A 132 -22.26 35.59 -4.08
N PHE A 133 -23.52 35.99 -4.07
CA PHE A 133 -24.31 36.25 -5.28
C PHE A 133 -24.11 37.68 -5.77
N GLU A 134 -23.87 37.85 -7.08
CA GLU A 134 -23.74 39.17 -7.72
C GLU A 134 -24.62 39.25 -8.98
N ASP A 135 -25.51 40.24 -9.03
CA ASP A 135 -26.35 40.60 -10.19
C ASP A 135 -26.25 42.12 -10.42
N VAL A 136 -25.38 42.46 -11.36
CA VAL A 136 -25.03 43.86 -11.70
C VAL A 136 -26.03 44.51 -12.66
N VAL A 137 -27.03 43.76 -13.16
CA VAL A 137 -28.04 44.28 -14.11
C VAL A 137 -29.35 44.62 -13.41
N ASN A 138 -29.75 43.86 -12.38
CA ASN A 138 -30.99 44.10 -11.63
C ASN A 138 -30.84 44.97 -10.37
N SER A 139 -29.65 45.51 -10.09
CA SER A 139 -29.35 46.32 -8.89
C SER A 139 -30.17 47.63 -8.72
N THR A 140 -31.18 47.89 -9.56
CA THR A 140 -32.06 49.08 -9.49
C THR A 140 -33.47 48.79 -8.96
N MET A 141 -33.83 47.54 -8.63
CA MET A 141 -35.14 47.23 -8.02
C MET A 141 -35.03 46.41 -6.74
N MET A 142 -35.86 46.80 -5.75
CA MET A 142 -36.04 46.20 -4.41
C MET A 142 -35.05 46.59 -3.31
N VAL A 143 -35.01 47.88 -2.95
CA VAL A 143 -34.90 48.26 -1.53
C VAL A 143 -36.30 48.58 -1.01
N ALA A 144 -36.94 47.61 -0.35
CA ALA A 144 -38.22 47.79 0.31
C ALA A 144 -38.41 46.80 1.48
N THR A 145 -37.77 47.09 2.61
CA THR A 145 -38.29 46.68 3.92
C THR A 145 -38.71 47.95 4.68
N PRO A 146 -39.79 47.87 5.48
CA PRO A 146 -39.56 47.52 6.86
C PRO A 146 -40.57 46.50 7.46
N SER A 147 -40.00 45.62 8.28
CA SER A 147 -40.57 44.91 9.43
C SER A 147 -42.07 45.02 9.73
N ARG A 148 -42.71 43.86 9.90
CA ARG A 148 -43.74 43.68 10.94
C ARG A 148 -43.68 42.27 11.52
N GLY A 149 -43.71 42.18 12.85
CA GLY A 149 -43.68 40.90 13.56
C GLY A 149 -45.05 40.24 13.72
N ARG A 150 -45.01 38.91 13.89
CA ARG A 150 -45.97 38.01 14.56
C ARG A 150 -47.47 38.11 14.19
N THR A 151 -47.90 37.02 13.52
CA THR A 151 -49.13 36.24 13.79
C THR A 151 -50.49 36.95 13.73
N ALA A 152 -51.33 36.63 12.72
CA ALA A 152 -52.33 35.56 12.82
C ALA A 152 -53.35 35.58 11.65
N SER A 153 -53.89 34.38 11.36
CA SER A 153 -55.19 34.02 10.77
C SER A 153 -56.04 35.08 10.03
N ALA A 154 -56.49 34.71 8.83
CA ALA A 154 -57.65 35.33 8.19
C ALA A 154 -58.94 34.56 8.53
N SER A 155 -59.86 35.21 9.25
CA SER A 155 -61.31 35.08 8.98
C SER A 155 -62.08 36.27 9.57
N SER A 156 -62.95 36.83 8.72
CA SER A 156 -64.00 37.83 9.00
C SER A 156 -63.64 39.11 9.74
N ALA A 157 -63.69 40.22 8.99
CA ALA A 157 -64.24 41.48 9.49
C ALA A 157 -65.44 41.86 8.62
N SER A 158 -66.56 42.23 9.25
CA SER A 158 -67.64 43.01 8.63
C SER A 158 -67.62 44.41 9.23
N THR A 159 -67.73 45.44 8.37
CA THR A 159 -68.01 46.86 8.74
C THR A 159 -67.02 47.59 9.69
N SER A 160 -66.73 48.89 9.54
CA SER A 160 -67.00 49.84 8.47
C SER A 160 -66.17 51.12 8.66
N ARG A 161 -65.78 51.77 7.54
CA ARG A 161 -65.57 53.24 7.37
C ARG A 161 -64.60 53.99 8.29
N GLY A 162 -63.76 54.86 7.72
CA GLY A 162 -63.25 56.02 8.49
C GLY A 162 -61.93 56.68 8.13
N SER A 163 -61.61 56.84 6.84
CA SER A 163 -60.74 57.89 6.27
C SER A 163 -59.57 58.54 7.08
N SER A 164 -58.36 58.33 6.57
CA SER A 164 -57.19 59.24 6.48
C SER A 164 -57.48 60.77 6.53
N PRO A 165 -56.50 61.69 6.82
CA PRO A 165 -55.11 61.61 6.35
C PRO A 165 -53.97 62.34 7.14
N ALA A 166 -52.77 62.33 6.51
CA ALA A 166 -51.84 63.47 6.35
C ALA A 166 -50.49 63.54 7.11
N ARG A 167 -49.42 63.17 6.37
CA ARG A 167 -48.24 63.97 5.96
C ARG A 167 -47.26 64.63 6.99
N PRO A 168 -46.02 65.00 6.55
CA PRO A 168 -44.82 65.10 7.41
C PRO A 168 -44.20 66.53 7.45
N PRO A 169 -43.04 66.74 8.10
CA PRO A 169 -42.28 68.00 8.00
C PRO A 169 -41.45 68.15 6.68
N PRO A 170 -41.02 69.38 6.33
CA PRO A 170 -40.21 69.74 5.14
C PRO A 170 -38.69 69.79 5.49
N ARG A 171 -37.72 70.28 4.70
CA ARG A 171 -37.58 71.11 3.46
C ARG A 171 -36.16 70.78 2.88
N VAL A 172 -35.67 71.13 1.68
CA VAL A 172 -35.36 72.41 0.98
C VAL A 172 -34.70 72.02 -0.37
N GLU A 173 -34.58 72.83 -1.44
CA GLU A 173 -35.14 74.11 -1.93
C GLU A 173 -34.77 74.21 -3.46
N GLY A 174 -35.28 75.16 -4.25
CA GLY A 174 -34.70 75.48 -5.57
C GLY A 174 -35.56 76.21 -6.61
N GLY A 175 -35.40 77.54 -6.71
CA GLY A 175 -35.32 78.29 -8.00
C GLY A 175 -36.58 78.72 -8.81
N ARG A 176 -36.82 80.05 -8.87
CA ARG A 176 -37.22 80.91 -10.05
C ARG A 176 -38.53 80.56 -10.84
N VAL A 177 -39.37 81.45 -11.41
CA VAL A 177 -39.28 82.84 -11.96
C VAL A 177 -40.61 83.66 -11.76
N ARG A 178 -40.50 85.01 -11.81
CA ARG A 178 -41.49 86.12 -11.91
C ARG A 178 -42.92 85.87 -12.51
N SER A 179 -43.95 86.60 -12.01
CA SER A 179 -44.56 87.79 -12.70
C SER A 179 -45.72 88.52 -11.94
N ALA A 180 -45.59 89.86 -11.83
CA ALA A 180 -46.57 90.99 -11.87
C ALA A 180 -47.93 91.09 -11.07
N ARG A 181 -48.09 92.26 -10.40
CA ARG A 181 -49.32 93.08 -10.09
C ARG A 181 -50.36 92.54 -9.07
N SER A 182 -51.08 93.34 -8.26
CA SER A 182 -51.09 94.81 -7.95
C SER A 182 -52.05 95.17 -6.77
N SER A 183 -51.74 96.21 -5.97
CA SER A 183 -52.67 97.04 -5.12
C SER A 183 -53.53 96.36 -4.02
N ALA A 184 -54.03 97.01 -2.95
CA ALA A 184 -53.79 98.32 -2.30
C ALA A 184 -54.23 98.23 -0.80
N MET A 185 -54.24 99.35 -0.06
CA MET A 185 -54.07 99.42 1.42
C MET A 185 -55.27 100.00 2.20
N ALA A 186 -55.49 99.54 3.46
CA ALA A 186 -56.19 100.29 4.54
C ALA A 186 -56.00 99.63 5.94
N PRO A 187 -55.72 100.40 7.03
CA PRO A 187 -55.65 99.90 8.42
C PRO A 187 -56.77 100.47 9.34
N PRO A 188 -56.99 99.88 10.54
CA PRO A 188 -57.57 100.63 11.67
C PRO A 188 -56.92 100.43 13.06
N ASP A 189 -56.67 101.57 13.71
CA ASP A 189 -56.87 101.97 15.13
C ASP A 189 -56.38 101.10 16.35
N PRO A 190 -55.56 101.64 17.30
CA PRO A 190 -54.95 100.85 18.38
C PRO A 190 -55.44 101.14 19.82
N GLU A 191 -56.70 100.83 20.19
CA GLU A 191 -57.14 100.91 21.61
C GLU A 191 -57.45 99.56 22.31
N VAL A 192 -57.63 98.45 21.57
CA VAL A 192 -58.17 97.19 22.13
C VAL A 192 -57.10 96.28 22.83
N GLN A 193 -55.87 96.75 23.04
CA GLN A 193 -54.78 95.88 23.52
C GLN A 193 -54.69 95.67 25.05
N ARG A 194 -55.09 96.63 25.90
CA ARG A 194 -54.66 96.60 27.33
C ARG A 194 -55.40 95.62 28.25
N LYS A 195 -56.62 95.14 27.92
CA LYS A 195 -57.36 94.18 28.76
C LYS A 195 -57.04 92.69 28.51
N LYS A 196 -56.33 92.34 27.43
CA LYS A 196 -55.98 90.94 27.08
C LYS A 196 -54.75 90.36 27.81
N MET A 197 -54.08 91.11 28.68
CA MET A 197 -52.81 90.69 29.29
C MET A 197 -52.96 89.84 30.56
N ARG A 198 -53.86 90.20 31.49
CA ARG A 198 -53.89 89.56 32.83
C ARG A 198 -54.45 88.13 32.84
N LEU A 199 -55.42 87.81 31.98
CA LEU A 199 -55.98 86.45 31.89
C LEU A 199 -54.99 85.43 31.28
N LYS A 200 -53.99 85.90 30.52
CA LYS A 200 -52.97 85.04 29.90
C LYS A 200 -51.94 84.48 30.88
N LEU A 201 -51.74 85.08 32.05
CA LEU A 201 -50.73 84.61 33.01
C LEU A 201 -51.14 83.33 33.75
N LEU A 202 -52.38 83.24 34.25
CA LEU A 202 -52.82 82.08 35.04
C LEU A 202 -53.00 80.81 34.19
N ALA A 203 -53.59 80.94 32.99
CA ALA A 203 -53.64 79.84 32.02
C ALA A 203 -52.23 79.44 31.55
N GLY A 204 -51.31 80.41 31.40
CA GLY A 204 -49.91 80.16 31.09
C GLY A 204 -49.20 79.31 32.15
N GLY A 205 -49.43 79.56 33.44
CA GLY A 205 -48.77 78.83 34.54
C GLY A 205 -49.06 77.32 34.54
N VAL A 206 -50.34 76.91 34.46
CA VAL A 206 -50.72 75.49 34.44
C VAL A 206 -50.22 74.80 33.17
N VAL A 207 -50.27 75.48 32.03
CA VAL A 207 -49.75 74.99 30.75
C VAL A 207 -48.23 74.80 30.81
N VAL A 208 -47.48 75.73 31.42
CA VAL A 208 -46.03 75.60 31.62
C VAL A 208 -45.67 74.41 32.52
N VAL A 209 -46.41 74.18 33.61
CA VAL A 209 -46.17 73.01 34.49
C VAL A 209 -46.49 71.69 33.77
N LEU A 210 -47.56 71.63 32.98
CA LEU A 210 -47.88 70.44 32.17
C LEU A 210 -46.85 70.19 31.06
N PHE A 211 -46.38 71.24 30.36
CA PHE A 211 -45.31 71.09 29.38
C PHE A 211 -43.95 70.74 30.01
N ALA A 212 -43.67 71.23 31.23
CA ALA A 212 -42.47 70.83 31.98
C ALA A 212 -42.55 69.35 32.41
N GLY A 213 -43.68 68.90 32.95
CA GLY A 213 -43.90 67.50 33.30
C GLY A 213 -43.84 66.56 32.09
N LEU A 214 -44.47 66.96 30.98
CA LEU A 214 -44.41 66.23 29.71
C LEU A 214 -42.99 66.24 29.11
N GLY A 215 -42.25 67.34 29.25
CA GLY A 215 -40.84 67.47 28.85
C GLY A 215 -39.92 66.54 29.64
N ILE A 216 -40.10 66.45 30.97
CA ILE A 216 -39.36 65.53 31.84
C ILE A 216 -39.70 64.07 31.50
N ALA A 217 -40.98 63.75 31.25
CA ALA A 217 -41.39 62.42 30.80
C ALA A 217 -40.77 62.06 29.44
N ARG A 218 -40.77 62.99 28.48
CA ARG A 218 -40.16 62.79 27.16
C ARG A 218 -38.64 62.65 27.25
N MET A 219 -37.97 63.42 28.12
CA MET A 219 -36.54 63.26 28.40
C MET A 219 -36.23 61.88 28.99
N ARG A 220 -37.05 61.34 29.90
CA ARG A 220 -36.86 59.98 30.42
C ARG A 220 -36.96 58.93 29.32
N VAL A 221 -38.00 59.00 28.47
CA VAL A 221 -38.18 58.08 27.34
C VAL A 221 -37.04 58.19 26.32
N VAL A 222 -36.54 59.39 26.03
CA VAL A 222 -35.38 59.57 25.14
C VAL A 222 -34.12 58.97 25.78
N LYS A 223 -33.86 59.20 27.07
CA LYS A 223 -32.72 58.60 27.79
C LYS A 223 -32.80 57.07 27.85
N GLU A 224 -33.99 56.51 28.01
CA GLU A 224 -34.22 55.07 27.94
C GLU A 224 -33.97 54.52 26.53
N GLN A 225 -34.39 55.23 25.47
CA GLN A 225 -34.10 54.83 24.09
C GLN A 225 -32.62 54.95 23.72
N GLU A 226 -31.94 56.01 24.15
CA GLU A 226 -30.48 56.17 24.00
C GLU A 226 -29.72 55.05 24.74
N ALA A 227 -30.11 54.73 25.98
CA ALA A 227 -29.52 53.62 26.74
C ALA A 227 -29.80 52.25 26.10
N LEU A 228 -30.96 52.06 25.47
CA LEU A 228 -31.33 50.81 24.80
C LEU A 228 -30.64 50.67 23.43
N LEU A 229 -30.43 51.76 22.70
CA LEU A 229 -29.57 51.82 21.51
C LEU A 229 -28.11 51.56 21.86
N ALA A 230 -27.59 52.15 22.94
CA ALA A 230 -26.23 51.90 23.42
C ALA A 230 -26.03 50.42 23.81
N ARG A 231 -26.98 49.83 24.55
CA ARG A 231 -26.96 48.39 24.89
C ARG A 231 -27.04 47.49 23.65
N LYS A 232 -27.82 47.86 22.63
CA LYS A 232 -27.86 47.13 21.35
C LYS A 232 -26.53 47.24 20.59
N GLY A 233 -25.93 48.43 20.50
CA GLY A 233 -24.63 48.62 19.89
C GLY A 233 -23.52 47.84 20.59
N GLN A 234 -23.53 47.77 21.93
CA GLN A 234 -22.63 46.92 22.71
C GLN A 234 -22.87 45.42 22.48
N ALA A 235 -24.12 44.97 22.37
CA ALA A 235 -24.44 43.58 22.03
C ALA A 235 -23.99 43.22 20.61
N GLU A 236 -24.11 44.14 19.65
CA GLU A 236 -23.63 43.96 18.28
C GLU A 236 -22.09 43.96 18.19
N SER A 237 -21.39 44.78 18.96
CA SER A 237 -19.91 44.74 18.99
C SER A 237 -19.40 43.44 19.57
N VAL A 238 -19.95 42.99 20.71
CA VAL A 238 -19.62 41.69 21.31
C VAL A 238 -19.95 40.54 20.35
N ARG A 239 -21.10 40.56 19.67
CA ARG A 239 -21.44 39.53 18.66
C ARG A 239 -20.45 39.49 17.50
N LYS A 240 -19.92 40.64 17.06
CA LYS A 240 -18.88 40.71 16.02
C LYS A 240 -17.55 40.14 16.52
N GLU A 241 -17.12 40.51 17.73
CA GLU A 241 -15.89 40.01 18.35
C GLU A 241 -15.91 38.48 18.49
N LEU A 242 -17.00 37.92 19.04
CA LEU A 242 -17.20 36.47 19.15
C LEU A 242 -17.18 35.77 17.77
N SER A 243 -17.76 36.39 16.74
CA SER A 243 -17.73 35.87 15.37
C SER A 243 -16.31 35.82 14.78
N THR A 244 -15.49 36.87 15.01
CA THR A 244 -14.07 36.84 14.62
C THR A 244 -13.28 35.75 15.35
N ILE A 245 -13.51 35.54 16.65
CA ILE A 245 -12.85 34.44 17.42
C ILE A 245 -13.24 33.07 16.85
N PHE A 246 -14.52 32.87 16.49
CA PHE A 246 -14.97 31.63 15.86
C PHE A 246 -14.33 31.43 14.48
N GLN A 247 -14.24 32.47 13.65
CA GLN A 247 -13.64 32.38 12.33
C GLN A 247 -12.12 32.12 12.40
N ASP A 248 -11.41 32.72 13.35
CA ASP A 248 -10.02 32.37 13.66
C ASP A 248 -9.88 30.89 14.02
N ALA A 249 -10.76 30.36 14.87
CA ALA A 249 -10.74 28.93 15.22
C ALA A 249 -11.00 28.03 14.00
N LYS A 250 -11.95 28.39 13.12
CA LYS A 250 -12.18 27.69 11.85
C LYS A 250 -10.95 27.72 10.93
N ASN A 251 -10.22 28.83 10.89
CA ASN A 251 -8.98 28.93 10.11
C ASN A 251 -7.88 28.03 10.70
N LEU A 252 -7.70 28.00 12.02
CA LEU A 252 -6.77 27.08 12.68
C LEU A 252 -7.13 25.61 12.45
N VAL A 253 -8.42 25.26 12.42
CA VAL A 253 -8.89 23.91 12.04
C VAL A 253 -8.50 23.58 10.60
N ARG A 254 -8.70 24.50 9.64
CA ARG A 254 -8.30 24.34 8.23
C ARG A 254 -6.78 24.17 8.08
N GLU A 255 -5.98 24.84 8.91
CA GLU A 255 -4.52 24.66 9.00
C GLU A 255 -4.10 23.36 9.74
N GLY A 256 -5.05 22.64 10.35
CA GLY A 256 -4.79 21.44 11.13
C GLY A 256 -4.17 21.69 12.51
N LYS A 257 -4.22 22.92 13.02
CA LYS A 257 -3.71 23.35 14.33
C LYS A 257 -4.75 23.14 15.43
N TRP A 258 -5.13 21.89 15.68
CA TRP A 258 -6.27 21.56 16.54
C TRP A 258 -6.11 21.99 18.00
N VAL A 259 -4.89 22.04 18.52
CA VAL A 259 -4.62 22.51 19.90
C VAL A 259 -4.90 24.00 20.04
N GLU A 260 -4.43 24.82 19.10
CA GLU A 260 -4.67 26.27 19.07
C GLU A 260 -6.16 26.57 18.80
N ALA A 261 -6.78 25.80 17.90
CA ALA A 261 -8.21 25.91 17.62
C ALA A 261 -9.05 25.58 18.87
N LYS A 262 -8.75 24.48 19.58
CA LYS A 262 -9.44 24.11 20.82
C LYS A 262 -9.35 25.22 21.86
N ALA A 263 -8.19 25.83 22.06
CA ALA A 263 -8.03 26.94 23.01
C ALA A 263 -8.95 28.14 22.69
N LYS A 264 -9.02 28.58 21.41
CA LYS A 264 -9.96 29.64 20.99
C LYS A 264 -11.43 29.24 21.13
N LEU A 265 -11.77 27.97 20.88
CA LEU A 265 -13.13 27.46 21.05
C LEU A 265 -13.54 27.35 22.52
N GLU A 266 -12.61 27.03 23.43
CA GLU A 266 -12.85 27.03 24.87
C GLU A 266 -13.02 28.46 25.41
N GLU A 267 -12.23 29.43 24.95
CA GLU A 267 -12.42 30.87 25.24
C GLU A 267 -13.79 31.38 24.76
N LEU A 268 -14.19 31.00 23.54
CA LEU A 268 -15.49 31.33 22.97
C LEU A 268 -16.65 30.65 23.74
N SER A 269 -16.49 29.40 24.15
CA SER A 269 -17.47 28.66 24.95
C SER A 269 -17.62 29.23 26.37
N ALA A 270 -16.53 29.69 26.98
CA ALA A 270 -16.55 30.32 28.30
C ALA A 270 -17.25 31.69 28.30
N SER A 271 -17.17 32.43 27.18
CA SER A 271 -17.82 33.74 27.02
C SER A 271 -19.26 33.64 26.47
N ALA A 272 -19.54 32.64 25.64
CA ALA A 272 -20.85 32.38 25.06
C ALA A 272 -21.15 30.86 24.93
N PRO A 273 -21.65 30.20 26.00
CA PRO A 273 -21.85 28.75 26.03
C PRO A 273 -22.80 28.20 24.94
N ASP A 274 -23.77 29.00 24.54
CA ASP A 274 -24.78 28.65 23.52
C ASP A 274 -24.41 29.14 22.11
N TYR A 275 -23.15 29.53 21.86
CA TYR A 275 -22.73 29.99 20.52
C TYR A 275 -22.82 28.84 19.49
N PRO A 276 -23.54 29.00 18.37
CA PRO A 276 -23.78 27.91 17.42
C PRO A 276 -22.50 27.25 16.89
N GLY A 277 -22.47 25.92 16.88
CA GLY A 277 -21.39 25.10 16.30
C GLY A 277 -20.14 24.92 17.17
N VAL A 278 -19.90 25.74 18.20
CA VAL A 278 -18.67 25.65 19.03
C VAL A 278 -18.50 24.29 19.67
N LYS A 279 -19.60 23.73 20.18
CA LYS A 279 -19.62 22.41 20.84
C LYS A 279 -19.20 21.28 19.90
N ASP A 280 -19.65 21.32 18.65
CA ASP A 280 -19.31 20.31 17.65
C ASP A 280 -17.83 20.42 17.24
N TYR A 281 -17.34 21.64 17.02
CA TYR A 281 -15.92 21.90 16.76
C TYR A 281 -15.01 21.48 17.92
N LEU A 282 -15.42 21.68 19.19
CA LEU A 282 -14.70 21.17 20.36
C LEU A 282 -14.64 19.64 20.37
N GLN A 283 -15.78 18.96 20.12
CA GLN A 283 -15.84 17.50 20.04
C GLN A 283 -15.01 16.93 18.88
N HIS A 284 -14.90 17.65 17.76
CA HIS A 284 -13.97 17.31 16.68
C HIS A 284 -12.51 17.48 17.12
N ALA A 285 -12.16 18.62 17.72
CA ALA A 285 -10.80 18.87 18.19
C ALA A 285 -10.30 17.83 19.20
N GLU A 286 -11.15 17.38 20.13
CA GLU A 286 -10.80 16.32 21.09
C GLU A 286 -10.47 14.97 20.43
N ARG A 287 -11.08 14.68 19.28
CA ARG A 287 -10.80 13.46 18.51
C ARG A 287 -9.56 13.62 17.62
N GLU A 288 -9.34 14.80 17.07
CA GLU A 288 -8.29 15.06 16.08
C GLU A 288 -6.93 15.44 16.70
N ILE A 289 -6.88 16.05 17.89
CA ILE A 289 -5.62 16.39 18.61
C ILE A 289 -4.72 15.14 18.78
N PRO A 290 -5.21 13.97 19.26
CA PRO A 290 -4.39 12.75 19.33
C PRO A 290 -3.88 12.26 17.98
N VAL A 291 -4.63 12.49 16.89
CA VAL A 291 -4.22 12.13 15.52
C VAL A 291 -3.11 13.07 15.04
N GLN A 292 -3.27 14.39 15.26
CA GLN A 292 -2.26 15.40 14.96
C GLN A 292 -0.93 15.11 15.68
N GLY A 293 -0.99 14.71 16.96
CA GLY A 293 0.20 14.28 17.72
C GLY A 293 0.89 13.09 17.06
N ARG A 294 0.15 12.00 16.78
CA ARG A 294 0.69 10.79 16.12
C ARG A 294 1.28 11.08 14.73
N LEU A 295 0.67 11.99 13.97
CA LEU A 295 1.17 12.44 12.67
C LEU A 295 2.48 13.24 12.80
N THR A 296 2.60 14.06 13.85
CA THR A 296 3.83 14.81 14.18
C THR A 296 4.95 13.84 14.57
N ASP A 297 4.67 12.86 15.43
CA ASP A 297 5.62 11.81 15.81
C ASP A 297 6.08 10.99 14.58
N ALA A 298 5.15 10.66 13.68
CA ALA A 298 5.45 9.93 12.45
C ALA A 298 6.41 10.72 11.54
N ARG A 299 6.12 12.01 11.28
CA ARG A 299 6.98 12.89 10.50
C ARG A 299 8.36 13.06 11.14
N ALA A 300 8.43 13.19 12.46
CA ALA A 300 9.69 13.27 13.20
C ALA A 300 10.54 11.98 13.13
N ALA A 301 9.88 10.81 13.04
CA ALA A 301 10.54 9.52 12.82
C ALA A 301 11.01 9.35 11.36
N LEU A 302 10.20 9.77 10.37
CA LEU A 302 10.57 9.78 8.94
C LEU A 302 11.83 10.63 8.70
N ALA A 303 11.89 11.84 9.27
CA ALA A 303 13.05 12.73 9.17
C ALA A 303 14.34 12.12 9.75
N LYS A 304 14.23 11.12 10.63
CA LYS A 304 15.36 10.37 11.23
C LYS A 304 15.65 9.05 10.52
N ASN A 305 14.89 8.69 9.49
CA ASN A 305 14.89 7.39 8.82
C ASN A 305 14.55 6.20 9.76
N GLU A 306 13.65 6.42 10.72
CA GLU A 306 13.16 5.40 11.67
C GLU A 306 11.79 4.86 11.23
N LEU A 307 11.78 4.04 10.17
CA LEU A 307 10.58 3.59 9.46
C LEU A 307 9.66 2.78 10.36
N GLY A 308 10.20 1.86 11.18
CA GLY A 308 9.43 1.04 12.10
C GLY A 308 8.82 1.81 13.28
N LYS A 309 9.24 3.07 13.53
CA LYS A 309 8.56 3.99 14.45
C LYS A 309 7.49 4.81 13.72
N ALA A 310 7.82 5.32 12.53
CA ALA A 310 6.88 6.06 11.70
C ALA A 310 5.63 5.22 11.35
N SER A 311 5.80 3.96 10.96
CA SER A 311 4.71 3.01 10.71
C SER A 311 3.83 2.81 11.95
N ALA A 312 4.44 2.62 13.13
CA ALA A 312 3.72 2.39 14.38
C ALA A 312 2.90 3.62 14.82
N SER A 313 3.41 4.84 14.59
CA SER A 313 2.66 6.08 14.84
C SER A 313 1.52 6.28 13.83
N LEU A 314 1.74 6.02 12.53
CA LEU A 314 0.70 6.11 11.50
C LEU A 314 -0.38 5.03 11.64
N ALA A 315 -0.03 3.81 12.04
CA ALA A 315 -1.00 2.75 12.32
C ALA A 315 -1.93 3.13 13.48
N LYS A 316 -1.40 3.82 14.50
CA LYS A 316 -2.21 4.38 15.60
C LYS A 316 -3.00 5.61 15.19
N ALA A 317 -2.59 6.37 14.17
CA ALA A 317 -3.29 7.59 13.75
C ALA A 317 -4.73 7.30 13.28
N GLY A 318 -4.99 6.09 12.75
CA GLY A 318 -6.33 5.64 12.37
C GLY A 318 -6.88 6.36 11.13
N GLU A 319 -8.20 6.32 10.98
CA GLU A 319 -8.93 7.06 9.96
C GLU A 319 -9.49 8.35 10.58
N SER A 320 -8.80 9.46 10.32
CA SER A 320 -9.29 10.81 10.62
C SER A 320 -10.11 11.34 9.45
N GLN A 321 -11.21 12.03 9.76
CA GLN A 321 -12.08 12.63 8.75
C GLN A 321 -11.49 13.93 8.19
N PHE A 322 -10.71 14.66 8.99
CA PHE A 322 -10.17 15.97 8.63
C PHE A 322 -8.67 15.92 8.24
N LEU A 323 -7.88 15.02 8.82
CA LEU A 323 -6.46 14.85 8.53
C LEU A 323 -6.17 13.72 7.51
N TYR A 324 -7.21 13.17 6.87
CA TYR A 324 -7.12 12.06 5.90
C TYR A 324 -5.99 12.24 4.86
N GLU A 325 -5.96 13.40 4.20
CA GLU A 325 -4.96 13.69 3.17
C GLU A 325 -3.53 13.75 3.75
N GLN A 326 -3.36 14.37 4.92
CA GLN A 326 -2.06 14.48 5.58
C GLN A 326 -1.52 13.13 6.04
N VAL A 327 -2.39 12.28 6.59
CA VAL A 327 -2.04 10.90 7.01
C VAL A 327 -1.65 10.08 5.78
N ASN A 328 -2.38 10.20 4.66
CA ASN A 328 -2.06 9.47 3.43
C ASN A 328 -0.86 10.05 2.66
N ALA A 329 -0.52 11.33 2.83
CA ALA A 329 0.76 11.88 2.40
C ALA A 329 1.91 11.26 3.18
N ALA A 330 1.83 11.21 4.52
CA ALA A 330 2.87 10.58 5.35
C ALA A 330 3.01 9.07 5.11
N LYS A 331 1.92 8.35 4.79
CA LYS A 331 1.98 6.93 4.37
C LYS A 331 2.71 6.74 3.03
N ARG A 332 2.50 7.65 2.06
CA ARG A 332 3.23 7.64 0.77
C ARG A 332 4.72 7.91 0.98
N GLU A 333 5.06 8.94 1.75
CA GLU A 333 6.43 9.28 2.12
C GLU A 333 7.14 8.10 2.82
N LEU A 334 6.46 7.41 3.75
CA LEU A 334 6.98 6.20 4.40
C LEU A 334 7.27 5.06 3.39
N SER A 335 6.43 4.88 2.38
CA SER A 335 6.62 3.86 1.32
C SER A 335 7.80 4.22 0.41
N GLU A 336 7.88 5.46 -0.06
CA GLU A 336 8.98 5.95 -0.91
C GLU A 336 10.32 5.88 -0.17
N LEU A 337 10.30 6.17 1.14
CA LEU A 337 11.47 6.02 2.00
C LEU A 337 11.85 4.55 2.18
N ALA A 338 10.91 3.62 2.34
CA ALA A 338 11.21 2.18 2.41
C ALA A 338 11.90 1.68 1.13
N ASP A 339 11.39 2.05 -0.04
CA ASP A 339 12.03 1.71 -1.32
C ASP A 339 13.45 2.26 -1.42
N LYS A 340 13.66 3.51 -0.99
CA LYS A 340 14.98 4.16 -0.95
C LYS A 340 15.94 3.41 -0.01
N ARG A 341 15.49 3.09 1.21
CA ARG A 341 16.28 2.42 2.24
C ARG A 341 16.61 0.98 1.84
N THR A 342 15.71 0.28 1.15
CA THR A 342 15.99 -1.04 0.56
C THR A 342 17.09 -0.98 -0.52
N ARG A 343 17.11 0.09 -1.36
CA ARG A 343 18.23 0.31 -2.29
C ARG A 343 19.55 0.60 -1.56
N GLU A 344 19.53 1.44 -0.52
CA GLU A 344 20.70 1.69 0.32
C GLU A 344 21.23 0.38 0.97
N ALA A 345 20.33 -0.51 1.42
CA ALA A 345 20.71 -1.82 1.97
C ALA A 345 21.33 -2.76 0.93
N ARG A 346 20.84 -2.74 -0.33
CA ARG A 346 21.48 -3.46 -1.45
C ARG A 346 22.91 -2.98 -1.67
N THR A 347 23.13 -1.67 -1.74
CA THR A 347 24.46 -1.08 -1.86
C THR A 347 25.35 -1.39 -0.64
N ALA A 348 24.79 -1.43 0.57
CA ALA A 348 25.52 -1.85 1.77
C ALA A 348 25.95 -3.32 1.69
N MET A 349 25.12 -4.24 1.17
CA MET A 349 25.53 -5.62 0.89
C MET A 349 26.66 -5.68 -0.15
N ASP A 350 26.51 -4.95 -1.26
CA ASP A 350 27.47 -4.96 -2.37
C ASP A 350 28.84 -4.39 -1.98
N THR A 351 28.87 -3.51 -0.98
CA THR A 351 30.10 -2.91 -0.40
C THR A 351 30.61 -3.64 0.84
N GLY A 352 30.01 -4.76 1.23
CA GLY A 352 30.45 -5.58 2.37
C GLY A 352 30.06 -5.04 3.74
N GLN A 353 29.21 -4.00 3.82
CA GLN A 353 28.68 -3.42 5.05
C GLN A 353 27.48 -4.22 5.58
N ILE A 354 27.70 -5.52 5.86
CA ILE A 354 26.62 -6.49 6.09
C ILE A 354 25.75 -6.14 7.31
N ASP A 355 26.34 -5.71 8.43
CA ASP A 355 25.57 -5.35 9.63
C ASP A 355 24.70 -4.11 9.39
N SER A 356 25.18 -3.16 8.57
CA SER A 356 24.40 -1.99 8.13
C SER A 356 23.22 -2.44 7.25
N ALA A 357 23.47 -3.28 6.24
CA ALA A 357 22.41 -3.82 5.39
C ALA A 357 21.33 -4.56 6.18
N LYS A 358 21.72 -5.35 7.20
CA LYS A 358 20.78 -6.01 8.11
C LYS A 358 19.97 -4.99 8.91
N ALA A 359 20.61 -4.03 9.57
CA ALA A 359 19.93 -3.02 10.39
C ALA A 359 18.94 -2.17 9.57
N ILE A 360 19.30 -1.80 8.33
CA ILE A 360 18.40 -1.08 7.43
C ILE A 360 17.17 -1.94 7.08
N THR A 361 17.39 -3.21 6.71
CA THR A 361 16.29 -4.09 6.31
C THR A 361 15.41 -4.54 7.48
N ASP A 362 15.96 -4.71 8.69
CA ASP A 362 15.19 -4.98 9.91
C ASP A 362 14.12 -3.88 10.14
N ASP A 363 14.51 -2.60 10.01
CA ASP A 363 13.60 -1.47 10.22
C ASP A 363 12.58 -1.30 9.06
N VAL A 364 12.99 -1.58 7.81
CA VAL A 364 12.06 -1.65 6.67
C VAL A 364 11.03 -2.77 6.85
N ILE A 365 11.44 -3.98 7.25
CA ILE A 365 10.54 -5.12 7.49
C ILE A 365 9.60 -4.83 8.66
N LYS A 366 10.08 -4.13 9.70
CA LYS A 366 9.25 -3.67 10.82
C LYS A 366 8.18 -2.65 10.41
N ALA A 367 8.45 -1.86 9.37
CA ALA A 367 7.46 -0.95 8.78
C ALA A 367 6.52 -1.64 7.79
N PHE A 368 7.07 -2.53 6.96
CA PHE A 368 6.39 -3.23 5.88
C PHE A 368 6.71 -4.73 5.94
N PRO A 369 5.96 -5.52 6.73
CA PRO A 369 6.22 -6.95 6.89
C PRO A 369 6.19 -7.74 5.58
N GLU A 370 5.56 -7.25 4.52
CA GLU A 370 5.50 -7.92 3.20
C GLU A 370 6.47 -7.37 2.15
N HIS A 371 7.44 -6.54 2.54
CA HIS A 371 8.45 -6.00 1.61
C HIS A 371 9.45 -7.09 1.18
N ARG A 372 9.17 -7.72 0.03
CA ARG A 372 9.94 -8.86 -0.53
C ARG A 372 11.44 -8.61 -0.63
N ASP A 373 11.85 -7.49 -1.22
CA ASP A 373 13.28 -7.23 -1.46
C ASP A 373 14.05 -6.98 -0.16
N ALA A 374 13.43 -6.32 0.82
CA ALA A 374 14.00 -6.14 2.15
C ALA A 374 14.16 -7.49 2.87
N LYS A 375 13.15 -8.39 2.81
CA LYS A 375 13.26 -9.77 3.32
C LYS A 375 14.46 -10.50 2.70
N LEU A 376 14.58 -10.49 1.37
CA LEU A 376 15.66 -11.19 0.65
C LEU A 376 17.06 -10.64 1.02
N ILE A 377 17.21 -9.32 1.12
CA ILE A 377 18.47 -8.68 1.52
C ILE A 377 18.78 -8.98 2.99
N ASN A 378 17.77 -9.00 3.87
CA ASN A 378 17.94 -9.36 5.29
C ASN A 378 18.40 -10.82 5.46
N GLU A 379 17.77 -11.76 4.75
CA GLU A 379 18.16 -13.18 4.74
C GLU A 379 19.61 -13.36 4.26
N GLN A 380 20.00 -12.67 3.17
CA GLN A 380 21.39 -12.66 2.69
C GLN A 380 22.35 -12.09 3.74
N ALA A 381 21.97 -11.00 4.42
CA ALA A 381 22.79 -10.39 5.47
C ALA A 381 22.93 -11.31 6.70
N VAL A 382 21.85 -11.94 7.15
CA VAL A 382 21.84 -12.93 8.24
C VAL A 382 22.71 -14.14 7.92
N GLN A 383 22.64 -14.67 6.70
CA GLN A 383 23.50 -15.77 6.26
C GLN A 383 24.96 -15.35 6.22
N ALA A 384 25.28 -14.17 5.67
CA ALA A 384 26.65 -13.66 5.63
C ALA A 384 27.23 -13.40 7.03
N ILE A 385 26.45 -12.84 7.95
CA ILE A 385 26.80 -12.67 9.37
C ILE A 385 27.03 -14.04 10.03
N THR A 386 26.14 -15.00 9.79
CA THR A 386 26.28 -16.36 10.34
C THR A 386 27.55 -17.03 9.82
N ILE A 387 27.88 -16.91 8.53
CA ILE A 387 29.11 -17.48 7.95
C ILE A 387 30.37 -16.76 8.50
N ARG A 388 30.30 -15.45 8.75
CA ARG A 388 31.39 -14.65 9.34
C ARG A 388 31.64 -15.02 10.81
N ASP A 389 30.57 -15.18 11.58
CA ASP A 389 30.62 -15.28 13.04
C ASP A 389 30.61 -16.74 13.54
N THR A 390 30.23 -17.71 12.70
CA THR A 390 30.40 -19.14 12.99
C THR A 390 31.90 -19.47 13.03
N PRO A 391 32.45 -19.95 14.16
CA PRO A 391 33.84 -20.38 14.21
C PRO A 391 34.07 -21.49 13.18
N ARG A 392 35.16 -21.41 12.42
CA ARG A 392 35.61 -22.52 11.57
C ARG A 392 35.97 -23.72 12.46
N VAL A 393 35.00 -24.57 12.74
CA VAL A 393 35.23 -25.92 13.24
C VAL A 393 35.93 -26.68 12.11
N ILE A 394 37.26 -26.72 12.16
CA ILE A 394 38.04 -27.73 11.44
C ILE A 394 37.50 -29.07 11.98
N PRO A 395 36.90 -29.94 11.14
CA PRO A 395 36.38 -31.20 11.65
C PRO A 395 37.56 -32.08 12.07
N THR A 396 37.89 -32.06 13.37
CA THR A 396 38.65 -33.14 13.98
C THR A 396 37.73 -34.35 14.03
N GLY A 397 37.66 -35.07 12.91
CA GLY A 397 37.17 -36.44 12.91
C GLY A 397 37.94 -37.29 13.93
N PRO A 398 37.47 -38.50 14.25
CA PRO A 398 38.26 -39.44 15.05
C PRO A 398 39.66 -39.53 14.45
N ALA A 399 40.68 -39.47 15.31
CA ALA A 399 42.08 -39.41 14.88
C ALA A 399 42.34 -40.48 13.79
N PRO A 400 42.94 -40.10 12.64
CA PRO A 400 43.00 -40.96 11.46
C PRO A 400 43.61 -42.30 11.84
N LYS A 401 42.99 -43.41 11.39
CA LYS A 401 43.39 -44.73 11.87
C LYS A 401 44.87 -44.94 11.50
N PRO A 402 45.73 -45.47 12.38
CA PRO A 402 47.18 -45.50 12.14
C PRO A 402 47.60 -46.34 10.92
N TRP A 403 46.70 -47.18 10.38
CA TRP A 403 46.89 -47.95 9.15
C TRP A 403 46.28 -47.30 7.90
N GLU A 404 45.49 -46.23 8.02
CA GLU A 404 44.75 -45.61 6.91
C GLU A 404 45.69 -45.07 5.81
N PRO A 405 46.82 -44.41 6.12
CA PRO A 405 47.80 -44.01 5.11
C PRO A 405 48.47 -45.20 4.40
N ALA A 406 48.52 -46.38 5.02
CA ALA A 406 49.02 -47.59 4.36
C ALA A 406 48.02 -48.15 3.34
N VAL A 407 46.73 -48.12 3.68
CA VAL A 407 45.64 -48.54 2.78
C VAL A 407 45.57 -47.64 1.55
N GLU A 408 45.75 -46.33 1.72
CA GLU A 408 45.82 -45.38 0.60
C GLU A 408 47.01 -45.66 -0.32
N ARG A 409 48.22 -45.80 0.24
CA ARG A 409 49.42 -46.15 -0.55
C ARG A 409 49.26 -47.46 -1.33
N PHE A 410 48.73 -48.50 -0.68
CA PHE A 410 48.45 -49.78 -1.34
C PHE A 410 47.45 -49.61 -2.50
N ARG A 411 46.34 -48.88 -2.28
CA ARG A 411 45.34 -48.60 -3.32
C ARG A 411 45.95 -47.85 -4.50
N ASP A 412 46.88 -46.93 -4.24
CA ASP A 412 47.59 -46.14 -5.24
C ASP A 412 48.78 -46.87 -5.91
N GLY A 413 49.11 -48.10 -5.47
CA GLY A 413 50.12 -48.98 -6.04
C GLY A 413 51.49 -48.98 -5.32
N ASP A 414 51.64 -48.18 -4.26
CA ASP A 414 52.85 -48.10 -3.45
C ASP A 414 52.85 -49.19 -2.36
N MET A 415 53.15 -50.42 -2.80
CA MET A 415 53.21 -51.62 -1.95
C MET A 415 54.27 -51.50 -0.84
N SER A 416 55.45 -50.96 -1.14
CA SER A 416 56.57 -50.85 -0.20
C SER A 416 56.32 -49.78 0.86
N GLY A 417 55.79 -48.61 0.47
CA GLY A 417 55.40 -47.56 1.40
C GLY A 417 54.23 -47.98 2.30
N ALA A 418 53.26 -48.76 1.79
CA ALA A 418 52.20 -49.33 2.61
C ALA A 418 52.76 -50.28 3.70
N VAL A 419 53.63 -51.21 3.31
CA VAL A 419 54.29 -52.14 4.24
C VAL A 419 55.14 -51.42 5.29
N ALA A 420 55.87 -50.37 4.90
CA ALA A 420 56.67 -49.56 5.84
C ALA A 420 55.82 -48.91 6.94
N ILE A 421 54.65 -48.37 6.60
CA ILE A 421 53.72 -47.76 7.56
C ILE A 421 53.13 -48.83 8.50
N LEU A 422 52.73 -50.00 7.97
CA LEU A 422 52.19 -51.07 8.79
C LEU A 422 53.22 -51.65 9.77
N ASN A 423 54.48 -51.77 9.36
CA ASN A 423 55.57 -52.20 10.25
C ASN A 423 55.77 -51.24 11.44
N ALA A 424 55.52 -49.93 11.25
CA ALA A 424 55.61 -48.95 12.33
C ALA A 424 54.47 -49.07 13.38
N CYS A 425 53.31 -49.62 13.01
CA CYS A 425 52.15 -49.75 13.90
C CYS A 425 51.80 -51.19 14.34
N MET A 426 52.38 -52.23 13.72
CA MET A 426 52.07 -53.65 14.00
C MET A 426 52.31 -54.11 15.45
N SER A 427 53.22 -53.46 16.18
CA SER A 427 53.52 -53.77 17.58
C SER A 427 52.49 -53.22 18.57
N LYS A 428 51.76 -52.16 18.18
CA LYS A 428 50.77 -51.46 19.01
C LYS A 428 49.33 -51.71 18.59
N ASN A 429 49.10 -52.25 17.39
CA ASN A 429 47.75 -52.44 16.87
C ASN A 429 47.59 -53.77 16.09
N PRO A 430 46.65 -54.65 16.49
CA PRO A 430 46.44 -55.94 15.82
C PRO A 430 45.92 -55.80 14.38
N GLN A 431 45.21 -54.72 14.06
CA GLN A 431 44.74 -54.45 12.69
C GLN A 431 45.90 -54.16 11.73
N CYS A 432 46.96 -53.47 12.20
CA CYS A 432 48.17 -53.28 11.40
C CYS A 432 48.86 -54.62 11.08
N LYS A 433 48.92 -55.54 12.06
CA LYS A 433 49.45 -56.90 11.86
C LYS A 433 48.60 -57.71 10.88
N LYS A 434 47.26 -57.62 10.95
CA LYS A 434 46.33 -58.27 10.01
C LYS A 434 46.54 -57.76 8.58
N LEU A 435 46.52 -56.44 8.39
CA LEU A 435 46.71 -55.83 7.07
C LEU A 435 48.07 -56.18 6.48
N LEU A 436 49.14 -56.24 7.29
CA LEU A 436 50.47 -56.62 6.82
C LEU A 436 50.49 -58.06 6.29
N ALA A 437 49.81 -58.99 6.96
CA ALA A 437 49.69 -60.37 6.50
C ALA A 437 48.89 -60.47 5.19
N GLN A 438 47.74 -59.77 5.09
CA GLN A 438 46.94 -59.71 3.86
C GLN A 438 47.73 -59.11 2.69
N MET A 439 48.47 -58.02 2.93
CA MET A 439 49.35 -57.39 1.95
C MET A 439 50.49 -58.30 1.49
N SER A 440 51.09 -59.07 2.40
CA SER A 440 52.14 -60.06 2.05
C SER A 440 51.59 -61.20 1.18
N GLU A 441 50.40 -61.70 1.51
CA GLU A 441 49.72 -62.73 0.73
C GLU A 441 49.32 -62.21 -0.66
N PHE A 442 48.76 -61.00 -0.74
CA PHE A 442 48.45 -60.32 -1.99
C PHE A 442 49.71 -60.15 -2.86
N SER A 443 50.84 -59.70 -2.28
CA SER A 443 52.11 -59.55 -3.01
C SER A 443 52.60 -60.88 -3.60
N THR A 444 52.46 -61.98 -2.85
CA THR A 444 52.87 -63.33 -3.29
C THR A 444 52.05 -63.81 -4.49
N LEU A 445 50.73 -63.56 -4.49
CA LEU A 445 49.86 -63.85 -5.63
C LEU A 445 50.16 -62.91 -6.81
N TYR A 446 50.31 -61.61 -6.55
CA TYR A 446 50.53 -60.58 -7.57
C TYR A 446 51.85 -60.76 -8.33
N LYS A 447 52.93 -61.20 -7.67
CA LYS A 447 54.20 -61.56 -8.32
C LYS A 447 54.08 -62.68 -9.34
N ARG A 448 53.08 -63.55 -9.19
CA ARG A 448 52.79 -64.68 -10.07
C ARG A 448 51.51 -64.46 -10.88
N LEU A 449 51.09 -63.20 -11.04
CA LEU A 449 49.79 -62.85 -11.62
C LEU A 449 49.52 -63.60 -12.92
N GLU A 450 50.49 -63.64 -13.83
CA GLU A 450 50.40 -64.30 -15.14
C GLU A 450 50.04 -65.80 -15.04
N ASP A 451 50.60 -66.51 -14.07
CA ASP A 451 50.37 -67.95 -13.84
C ASP A 451 49.07 -68.26 -13.05
N LEU A 452 48.37 -67.24 -12.52
CA LEU A 452 47.19 -67.49 -11.68
C LEU A 452 46.01 -68.03 -12.49
N ASP A 453 45.44 -69.12 -11.98
CA ASP A 453 44.16 -69.65 -12.43
C ASP A 453 42.97 -68.81 -11.93
N ALA A 454 41.75 -69.19 -12.32
CA ALA A 454 40.54 -68.49 -11.90
C ALA A 454 40.39 -68.38 -10.36
N LYS A 455 40.84 -69.40 -9.61
CA LYS A 455 40.77 -69.43 -8.15
C LYS A 455 41.82 -68.52 -7.51
N GLY A 456 43.05 -68.52 -8.03
CA GLY A 456 44.11 -67.61 -7.62
C GLY A 456 43.76 -66.14 -7.88
N LEU A 457 43.20 -65.84 -9.05
CA LEU A 457 42.74 -64.49 -9.39
C LEU A 457 41.58 -64.04 -8.48
N GLN A 458 40.61 -64.90 -8.18
CA GLN A 458 39.55 -64.58 -7.20
C GLN A 458 40.13 -64.28 -5.81
N LYS A 459 41.10 -65.09 -5.34
CA LYS A 459 41.72 -64.88 -4.03
C LYS A 459 42.48 -63.55 -3.96
N LEU A 460 43.20 -63.19 -5.03
CA LEU A 460 43.89 -61.90 -5.15
C LEU A 460 42.89 -60.72 -5.11
N LEU A 461 41.79 -60.80 -5.85
CA LEU A 461 40.75 -59.76 -5.87
C LEU A 461 39.97 -59.64 -4.54
N ALA A 462 39.81 -60.75 -3.81
CA ALA A 462 39.24 -60.74 -2.47
C ALA A 462 40.17 -60.02 -1.48
N LEU A 463 41.47 -60.36 -1.48
CA LEU A 463 42.48 -59.69 -0.66
C LEU A 463 42.57 -58.19 -0.95
N ASP A 464 42.46 -57.77 -2.22
CA ASP A 464 42.44 -56.35 -2.60
C ASP A 464 41.29 -55.58 -1.92
N LYS A 465 40.07 -56.14 -1.98
CA LYS A 465 38.87 -55.54 -1.38
C LYS A 465 38.94 -55.55 0.14
N ASP A 466 39.44 -56.63 0.74
CA ASP A 466 39.65 -56.73 2.19
C ASP A 466 40.67 -55.69 2.71
N ILE A 467 41.73 -55.43 1.95
CA ILE A 467 42.77 -54.44 2.31
C ILE A 467 42.25 -53.01 2.13
N THR A 468 41.46 -52.75 1.08
CA THR A 468 41.04 -51.39 0.68
C THR A 468 39.65 -50.95 1.16
N ASP A 469 39.01 -51.78 1.99
CA ASP A 469 37.66 -51.57 2.54
C ASP A 469 36.59 -51.52 1.43
N GLY A 470 36.52 -52.61 0.65
CA GLY A 470 35.55 -52.83 -0.44
C GLY A 470 35.85 -52.10 -1.76
N ARG A 471 36.90 -51.27 -1.80
CA ARG A 471 37.35 -50.55 -3.01
C ARG A 471 38.22 -51.45 -3.90
N THR A 472 38.73 -50.90 -5.00
CA THR A 472 39.66 -51.59 -5.92
C THR A 472 40.95 -50.80 -6.04
N SER A 473 42.11 -51.44 -5.85
CA SER A 473 43.41 -50.79 -6.07
C SER A 473 43.75 -50.61 -7.56
N LYS A 474 44.77 -49.80 -7.86
CA LYS A 474 45.35 -49.75 -9.21
C LYS A 474 45.99 -51.09 -9.61
N MET A 475 46.57 -51.82 -8.66
CA MET A 475 47.24 -53.12 -8.91
C MET A 475 46.24 -54.19 -9.32
N ALA A 476 45.07 -54.24 -8.67
CA ALA A 476 44.05 -55.25 -8.93
C ALA A 476 43.35 -55.13 -10.29
N ARG A 477 43.46 -54.00 -11.00
CA ARG A 477 42.78 -53.76 -12.29
C ARG A 477 43.09 -54.84 -13.33
N ASN A 478 44.38 -55.13 -13.55
CA ASN A 478 44.81 -56.12 -14.54
C ASN A 478 44.37 -57.55 -14.15
N ALA A 479 44.35 -57.86 -12.85
CA ALA A 479 43.82 -59.12 -12.34
C ALA A 479 42.29 -59.22 -12.53
N GLY A 480 41.57 -58.11 -12.33
CA GLY A 480 40.13 -57.96 -12.57
C GLY A 480 39.77 -58.25 -14.03
N THR A 481 40.43 -57.58 -14.98
CA THR A 481 40.22 -57.80 -16.42
C THR A 481 40.50 -59.25 -16.84
N ARG A 482 41.57 -59.88 -16.33
CA ARG A 482 41.88 -61.29 -16.64
C ARG A 482 40.87 -62.27 -16.03
N ALA A 483 40.48 -62.06 -14.77
CA ALA A 483 39.44 -62.84 -14.11
C ALA A 483 38.10 -62.71 -14.85
N ALA A 484 37.73 -61.49 -15.21
CA ALA A 484 36.53 -61.21 -16.01
C ALA A 484 36.57 -61.92 -17.36
N THR A 485 37.70 -61.91 -18.06
CA THR A 485 37.87 -62.62 -19.35
C THR A 485 37.62 -64.13 -19.20
N ILE A 486 38.15 -64.75 -18.14
CA ILE A 486 37.97 -66.18 -17.86
C ILE A 486 36.50 -66.48 -17.52
N PHE A 487 35.90 -65.74 -16.59
CA PHE A 487 34.51 -65.94 -16.19
C PHE A 487 33.53 -65.64 -17.33
N TYR A 488 33.80 -64.66 -18.18
CA TYR A 488 32.98 -64.35 -19.34
C TYR A 488 33.00 -65.50 -20.37
N LYS A 489 34.16 -66.12 -20.61
CA LYS A 489 34.26 -67.31 -21.47
C LYS A 489 33.40 -68.47 -20.93
N SER A 490 33.43 -68.70 -19.62
CA SER A 490 32.55 -69.68 -18.96
C SER A 490 31.07 -69.31 -19.02
N ALA A 491 30.72 -68.02 -18.83
CA ALA A 491 29.34 -67.53 -18.93
C ALA A 491 28.76 -67.71 -20.33
N SER A 492 29.54 -67.32 -21.36
CA SER A 492 29.17 -67.45 -22.77
C SER A 492 29.02 -68.91 -23.19
N SER A 493 29.95 -69.78 -22.77
CA SER A 493 29.85 -71.23 -23.03
C SER A 493 28.65 -71.87 -22.33
N ALA A 494 28.38 -71.53 -21.06
CA ALA A 494 27.19 -72.01 -20.33
C ALA A 494 25.89 -71.52 -20.99
N LYS A 495 25.83 -70.26 -21.44
CA LYS A 495 24.71 -69.69 -22.18
C LYS A 495 24.46 -70.43 -23.51
N ALA A 496 25.52 -70.72 -24.27
CA ALA A 496 25.42 -71.47 -25.53
C ALA A 496 24.94 -72.92 -25.30
N ALA A 497 25.32 -73.53 -24.18
CA ALA A 497 24.89 -74.87 -23.76
C ALA A 497 23.50 -74.90 -23.08
N GLY A 498 22.76 -73.79 -23.03
CA GLY A 498 21.46 -73.70 -22.34
C GLY A 498 21.52 -73.80 -20.82
N GLN A 499 22.71 -73.76 -20.20
CA GLN A 499 22.91 -73.87 -18.76
C GLN A 499 22.72 -72.50 -18.09
N TRP A 500 21.49 -71.98 -18.12
CA TRP A 500 21.18 -70.59 -17.78
C TRP A 500 21.60 -70.17 -16.37
N ALA A 501 21.41 -71.03 -15.37
CA ALA A 501 21.85 -70.80 -13.99
C ALA A 501 23.38 -70.59 -13.88
N ARG A 502 24.16 -71.44 -14.56
CA ARG A 502 25.63 -71.30 -14.64
C ARG A 502 26.03 -70.06 -15.43
N ALA A 503 25.30 -69.71 -16.50
CA ALA A 503 25.54 -68.49 -17.25
C ALA A 503 25.34 -67.24 -16.37
N MET A 504 24.28 -67.20 -15.55
CA MET A 504 24.04 -66.14 -14.57
C MET A 504 25.18 -66.09 -13.53
N GLU A 505 25.55 -67.23 -12.94
CA GLU A 505 26.62 -67.30 -11.94
C GLU A 505 27.96 -66.75 -12.48
N PHE A 506 28.39 -67.21 -13.66
CA PHE A 506 29.64 -66.74 -14.25
C PHE A 506 29.57 -65.29 -14.73
N ALA A 507 28.42 -64.81 -15.24
CA ALA A 507 28.24 -63.40 -15.59
C ALA A 507 28.34 -62.49 -14.35
N ARG A 508 27.77 -62.89 -13.21
CA ARG A 508 27.93 -62.19 -11.92
C ARG A 508 29.38 -62.17 -11.46
N ARG A 509 30.09 -63.31 -11.50
CA ARG A 509 31.53 -63.39 -11.19
C ARG A 509 32.37 -62.49 -12.11
N THR A 510 31.96 -62.33 -13.37
CA THR A 510 32.58 -61.40 -14.33
C THR A 510 32.44 -59.96 -13.86
N LEU A 511 31.22 -59.50 -13.56
CA LEU A 511 30.98 -58.12 -13.08
C LEU A 511 31.56 -57.83 -11.69
N GLN A 512 31.73 -58.85 -10.85
CA GLN A 512 32.44 -58.71 -9.56
C GLN A 512 33.93 -58.45 -9.71
N ALA A 513 34.53 -58.91 -10.82
CA ALA A 513 35.93 -58.72 -11.16
C ALA A 513 36.17 -57.47 -12.02
N ASP A 514 35.27 -57.18 -12.97
CA ASP A 514 35.24 -55.96 -13.78
C ASP A 514 33.79 -55.46 -13.92
N PRO A 515 33.38 -54.46 -13.10
CA PRO A 515 32.04 -53.88 -13.16
C PRO A 515 31.68 -53.22 -14.51
N SER A 516 32.67 -52.91 -15.35
CA SER A 516 32.47 -52.27 -16.66
C SER A 516 32.32 -53.26 -17.82
N HIS A 517 32.37 -54.57 -17.55
CA HIS A 517 32.41 -55.62 -18.57
C HIS A 517 31.07 -55.80 -19.32
N ALA A 518 30.86 -54.99 -20.36
CA ALA A 518 29.62 -54.90 -21.15
C ALA A 518 29.04 -56.27 -21.60
N GLY A 519 29.90 -57.20 -22.04
CA GLY A 519 29.43 -58.53 -22.46
C GLY A 519 28.71 -59.33 -21.36
N ALA A 520 29.09 -59.15 -20.10
CA ALA A 520 28.47 -59.84 -18.97
C ALA A 520 27.18 -59.15 -18.53
N ALA A 521 27.13 -57.82 -18.56
CA ALA A 521 25.90 -57.05 -18.38
C ALA A 521 24.83 -57.45 -19.44
N ASN A 522 25.24 -57.63 -20.69
CA ASN A 522 24.35 -58.11 -21.76
C ASN A 522 23.82 -59.53 -21.48
N ILE A 523 24.68 -60.47 -21.06
CA ILE A 523 24.24 -61.82 -20.68
C ILE A 523 23.20 -61.76 -19.54
N ILE A 524 23.41 -60.94 -18.51
CA ILE A 524 22.45 -60.77 -17.41
C ILE A 524 21.12 -60.18 -17.90
N SER A 525 21.17 -59.18 -18.78
CA SER A 525 19.98 -58.57 -19.38
C SER A 525 19.16 -59.57 -20.20
N GLU A 526 19.82 -60.38 -21.03
CA GLU A 526 19.15 -61.45 -21.79
C GLU A 526 18.55 -62.54 -20.88
N LEU A 527 19.25 -62.92 -19.81
CA LEU A 527 18.77 -63.91 -18.85
C LEU A 527 17.57 -63.39 -18.05
N LYS A 528 17.53 -62.09 -17.72
CA LYS A 528 16.38 -61.40 -17.11
C LYS A 528 15.15 -61.45 -18.01
N THR A 529 15.31 -61.16 -19.31
CA THR A 529 14.21 -61.27 -20.30
C THR A 529 13.69 -62.71 -20.40
N LYS A 530 14.59 -63.69 -20.53
CA LYS A 530 14.20 -65.12 -20.55
C LYS A 530 13.56 -65.58 -19.23
N GLY A 531 14.03 -65.08 -18.09
CA GLY A 531 13.45 -65.36 -16.78
C GLY A 531 12.00 -64.87 -16.69
N ARG A 532 11.69 -63.71 -17.26
CA ARG A 532 10.31 -63.20 -17.38
C ARG A 532 9.43 -64.08 -18.27
N GLU A 533 9.93 -64.48 -19.44
CA GLU A 533 9.20 -65.38 -20.36
C GLU A 533 8.90 -66.74 -19.70
N LEU A 534 9.92 -67.33 -19.06
CA LEU A 534 9.80 -68.60 -18.35
C LEU A 534 8.89 -68.51 -17.12
N TYR A 535 8.89 -67.36 -16.41
CA TYR A 535 7.95 -67.10 -15.32
C TYR A 535 6.50 -67.10 -15.82
N LEU A 536 6.21 -66.44 -16.95
CA LEU A 536 4.85 -66.40 -17.50
C LEU A 536 4.37 -67.79 -17.92
N LEU A 537 5.24 -68.60 -18.53
CA LEU A 537 4.95 -70.00 -18.86
C LEU A 537 4.73 -70.88 -17.62
N ALA A 538 5.57 -70.72 -16.58
CA ALA A 538 5.37 -71.42 -15.30
C ALA A 538 4.04 -71.01 -14.65
N TYR A 539 3.70 -69.72 -14.71
CA TYR A 539 2.48 -69.16 -14.14
C TYR A 539 1.21 -69.63 -14.86
N SER A 540 1.23 -69.88 -16.17
CA SER A 540 0.08 -70.48 -16.88
C SER A 540 -0.11 -71.96 -16.58
N LEU A 541 0.95 -72.67 -16.17
CA LEU A 541 0.89 -74.11 -15.85
C LEU A 541 0.55 -74.38 -14.37
N LYS A 542 0.76 -73.41 -13.48
CA LYS A 542 0.75 -73.59 -12.02
C LYS A 542 -0.48 -74.29 -11.44
N ASP A 543 -1.68 -74.08 -12.03
CA ASP A 543 -2.95 -74.59 -11.52
C ASP A 543 -3.39 -75.90 -12.23
N GLY A 544 -2.85 -76.18 -13.42
CA GLY A 544 -3.24 -77.33 -14.25
C GLY A 544 -2.20 -78.46 -14.32
N SER A 545 -0.92 -78.13 -14.12
CA SER A 545 0.22 -79.08 -14.13
C SER A 545 1.32 -78.55 -13.18
N PRO A 546 1.08 -78.54 -11.85
CA PRO A 546 2.01 -77.96 -10.88
C PRO A 546 3.40 -78.62 -10.88
N GLU A 547 3.47 -79.92 -11.17
CA GLU A 547 4.70 -80.69 -11.36
C GLU A 547 5.56 -80.17 -12.53
N ASP A 548 4.94 -79.64 -13.59
CA ASP A 548 5.61 -79.00 -14.71
C ASP A 548 5.94 -77.53 -14.46
N ALA A 549 5.18 -76.84 -13.59
CA ALA A 549 5.38 -75.45 -13.24
C ALA A 549 6.54 -75.25 -12.24
N LEU A 550 6.63 -76.12 -11.22
CA LEU A 550 7.65 -76.05 -10.16
C LEU A 550 9.11 -76.00 -10.66
N PRO A 551 9.59 -76.87 -11.58
CA PRO A 551 10.95 -76.77 -12.08
C PRO A 551 11.21 -75.47 -12.84
N LYS A 552 10.22 -74.98 -13.60
CA LYS A 552 10.33 -73.70 -14.34
C LYS A 552 10.45 -72.50 -13.39
N PHE A 553 9.72 -72.48 -12.28
CA PHE A 553 9.92 -71.45 -11.24
C PHE A 553 11.30 -71.54 -10.58
N LYS A 554 11.85 -72.75 -10.35
CA LYS A 554 13.23 -72.92 -9.83
C LYS A 554 14.26 -72.37 -10.82
N ASP A 555 14.08 -72.62 -12.11
CA ASP A 555 14.94 -72.06 -13.16
C ASP A 555 14.87 -70.53 -13.21
N VAL A 556 13.68 -69.92 -13.08
CA VAL A 556 13.54 -68.45 -13.00
C VAL A 556 14.35 -67.88 -11.83
N VAL A 557 14.25 -68.46 -10.63
CA VAL A 557 15.04 -68.03 -9.46
C VAL A 557 16.55 -68.14 -9.74
N ALA A 558 16.99 -69.21 -10.42
CA ALA A 558 18.41 -69.40 -10.76
C ALA A 558 18.90 -68.49 -11.90
N MET A 559 17.99 -67.97 -12.74
CA MET A 559 18.26 -67.10 -13.90
C MET A 559 18.12 -65.61 -13.63
N THR A 560 17.64 -65.21 -12.45
CA THR A 560 17.36 -63.81 -12.09
C THR A 560 18.17 -63.37 -10.88
N LEU A 561 18.31 -62.05 -10.70
CA LEU A 561 18.96 -61.47 -9.52
C LEU A 561 17.92 -61.12 -8.44
N PRO A 562 18.31 -61.02 -7.15
CA PRO A 562 17.37 -60.69 -6.06
C PRO A 562 16.70 -59.31 -6.16
N ASP A 563 17.22 -58.39 -6.98
CA ASP A 563 16.61 -57.10 -7.31
C ASP A 563 15.58 -57.18 -8.46
N ASP A 564 15.34 -58.38 -9.01
CA ASP A 564 14.35 -58.62 -10.04
C ASP A 564 12.97 -59.00 -9.47
N GLU A 565 11.92 -58.32 -9.95
CA GLU A 565 10.53 -58.56 -9.54
C GLU A 565 10.07 -60.02 -9.73
N TYR A 566 10.57 -60.71 -10.76
CA TYR A 566 10.21 -62.10 -11.03
C TYR A 566 11.00 -63.10 -10.17
N HIS A 567 12.13 -62.71 -9.57
CA HIS A 567 12.92 -63.56 -8.67
C HIS A 567 12.11 -63.91 -7.41
N ASP A 568 11.66 -62.91 -6.67
CA ASP A 568 10.88 -63.11 -5.43
C ASP A 568 9.51 -63.73 -5.70
N LYS A 569 8.86 -63.35 -6.80
CA LYS A 569 7.60 -63.98 -7.23
C LYS A 569 7.78 -65.46 -7.54
N ALA A 570 8.80 -65.83 -8.31
CA ALA A 570 9.11 -67.23 -8.59
C ALA A 570 9.45 -68.01 -7.31
N LYS A 571 10.27 -67.42 -6.42
CA LYS A 571 10.62 -68.02 -5.13
C LYS A 571 9.39 -68.32 -4.27
N SER A 572 8.42 -67.38 -4.18
CA SER A 572 7.15 -67.62 -3.47
C SER A 572 6.35 -68.77 -4.08
N TRP A 573 6.35 -68.93 -5.41
CA TRP A 573 5.70 -70.06 -6.07
C TRP A 573 6.45 -71.38 -5.86
N VAL A 574 7.78 -71.39 -5.84
CA VAL A 574 8.58 -72.57 -5.45
C VAL A 574 8.23 -73.02 -4.03
N GLU A 575 8.13 -72.09 -3.07
CA GLU A 575 7.76 -72.41 -1.69
C GLU A 575 6.33 -72.94 -1.54
N LYS A 576 5.38 -72.47 -2.37
CA LYS A 576 3.99 -72.92 -2.38
C LYS A 576 3.80 -74.29 -3.02
N LEU A 577 4.48 -74.54 -4.14
CA LEU A 577 4.37 -75.77 -4.93
C LEU A 577 5.32 -76.89 -4.45
N SER A 578 6.16 -76.62 -3.45
CA SER A 578 7.00 -77.63 -2.77
C SER A 578 6.44 -78.07 -1.41
N ARG A 579 5.20 -77.67 -1.08
CA ARG A 579 4.44 -78.10 0.10
C ARG A 579 3.30 -79.01 -0.33
#